data_AF-A0A1V4A8V7-F1
#
_entry.id   AF-A0A1V4A8V7-F1
#
_cell.length_a   1.000
_cell.length_b   1.000
_cell.length_c   1.000
_cell.angle_alpha   90.00
_cell.angle_beta   90.00
_cell.angle_gamma   90.00
#
_symmetry.space_group_name_H-M   'P 1'
#
loop_
_entity.id
_entity.type
_entity.pdbx_description
1 polymer ?
#
loop_
_entity_poly.entity_id
_entity_poly.type
_entity_poly.pdbx_seq_one_letter_code
_entity_poly.pdbx_strand_id
1 'polypeptide(L)'
;MTARPLDVILDELVRNKGRGATLRRKFVANKERTWLLAIVLHSFAKHAEGTRLTDLEQAIVSAFRGNGYTDEQINAHGKLDRELPRALRAEMFPPRFARLDVKQNYTLADLKRDVPEIVKSVHANLSVTTADGKLLRPGSGQRPGSGQRSSSEQRAGSEQRAGSEQRAGSAQRPGSGRADSSSSAAAASARFTIKAAEFTCVHRLRDSVADPKNEPYFIFGSLGSEVAVTTRSAVFDDVDDGSTRAFGTADGCLWGQNGSAQALPDGEVASLIALFEHDSGNVETIRAGVASAFAAAAGVLTASVVAAWVAAVVAGVGLTIQWLIGFMEDDHVGDNVLVFTSQEVEEQLPTSGKSYDVVRRFTDGQGDYRLTVRVSRTA
;
A
#
# COMPACT_ATOMS: atom_id res chain seq x y z
N MET A 1 0.91 26.96 3.74
CA MET A 1 2.11 27.74 4.11
C MET A 1 3.28 27.16 3.29
N THR A 2 4.55 27.48 3.55
CA THR A 2 5.69 26.89 2.82
C THR A 2 6.05 25.54 3.41
N ALA A 3 6.26 24.52 2.55
CA ALA A 3 6.70 23.19 2.98
C ALA A 3 7.80 23.26 4.05
N ARG A 4 7.69 22.42 5.08
CA ARG A 4 8.63 22.41 6.21
C ARG A 4 10.06 22.18 5.70
N PRO A 5 11.05 23.00 6.15
CA PRO A 5 12.44 22.77 5.80
C PRO A 5 12.91 21.36 6.23
N LEU A 6 13.67 20.70 5.35
CA LEU A 6 14.14 19.32 5.53
C LEU A 6 15.00 19.14 6.80
N ASP A 7 15.80 20.15 7.13
CA ASP A 7 16.64 20.20 8.32
C ASP A 7 15.83 20.21 9.62
N VAL A 8 14.69 20.91 9.64
CA VAL A 8 13.76 20.91 10.78
C VAL A 8 13.15 19.52 10.98
N ILE A 9 12.74 18.86 9.89
CA ILE A 9 12.18 17.50 9.96
C ILE A 9 13.22 16.50 10.46
N LEU A 10 14.46 16.59 9.96
CA LEU A 10 15.54 15.75 10.44
C LEU A 10 15.83 15.98 11.92
N ASP A 11 15.92 17.23 12.36
CA ASP A 11 16.16 17.56 13.77
C ASP A 11 15.06 17.00 14.67
N GLU A 12 13.79 17.16 14.29
CA GLU A 12 12.65 16.59 15.01
C GLU A 12 12.70 15.06 15.07
N LEU A 13 13.03 14.40 13.95
CA LEU A 13 13.11 12.94 13.86
C LEU A 13 14.25 12.40 14.75
N VAL A 14 15.42 13.02 14.69
CA VAL A 14 16.61 12.66 15.48
C VAL A 14 16.35 12.92 16.97
N ARG A 15 15.80 14.08 17.32
CA ARG A 15 15.49 14.44 18.71
C ARG A 15 14.22 13.78 19.24
N ASN A 16 13.50 13.05 18.40
CA ASN A 16 12.23 12.41 18.74
C ASN A 16 11.21 13.41 19.32
N LYS A 17 11.00 14.54 18.62
CA LYS A 17 10.06 15.62 19.02
C LYS A 17 8.98 15.86 17.97
N GLY A 18 7.85 16.44 18.39
CA GLY A 18 6.79 16.93 17.49
C GLY A 18 6.30 15.89 16.48
N ARG A 19 6.14 16.32 15.22
CA ARG A 19 5.73 15.45 14.10
C ARG A 19 6.82 14.41 13.79
N GLY A 20 8.10 14.74 13.94
CA GLY A 20 9.22 13.78 13.79
C GLY A 20 9.13 12.58 14.74
N ALA A 21 8.71 12.77 16.00
CA ALA A 21 8.51 11.66 16.94
C ALA A 21 7.41 10.69 16.48
N THR A 22 6.30 11.24 15.98
CA THR A 22 5.19 10.46 15.44
C THR A 22 5.61 9.67 14.21
N LEU A 23 6.35 10.32 13.30
CA LEU A 23 6.87 9.69 12.10
C LEU A 23 7.87 8.56 12.44
N ARG A 24 8.80 8.79 13.37
CA ARG A 24 9.74 7.76 13.86
C ARG A 24 9.00 6.55 14.43
N ARG A 25 7.99 6.76 15.30
CA ARG A 25 7.19 5.67 15.86
C ARG A 25 6.49 4.85 14.77
N LYS A 26 5.92 5.52 13.75
CA LYS A 26 5.28 4.86 12.60
C LYS A 26 6.28 3.99 11.84
N PHE A 27 7.48 4.49 11.54
CA PHE A 27 8.51 3.71 10.85
C PHE A 27 9.02 2.54 11.68
N VAL A 28 9.31 2.74 12.97
CA VAL A 28 9.75 1.65 13.85
C VAL A 28 8.69 0.55 13.96
N ALA A 29 7.41 0.92 14.08
CA ALA A 29 6.31 -0.05 14.12
C ALA A 29 6.13 -0.81 12.80
N ASN A 30 6.56 -0.23 11.68
CA ASN A 30 6.44 -0.81 10.34
C ASN A 30 7.79 -1.10 9.69
N LYS A 31 8.82 -1.38 10.49
CA LYS A 31 10.22 -1.52 10.06
C LYS A 31 10.39 -2.44 8.84
N GLU A 32 9.71 -3.59 8.81
CA GLU A 32 9.83 -4.54 7.71
C GLU A 32 9.25 -4.03 6.38
N ARG A 33 8.39 -3.01 6.42
CA ARG A 33 7.77 -2.40 5.24
C ARG A 33 8.54 -1.17 4.73
N THR A 34 9.50 -0.61 5.49
CA THR A 34 10.27 0.57 5.06
C THR A 34 11.43 0.24 4.12
N TRP A 35 11.53 -0.99 3.61
CA TRP A 35 12.63 -1.40 2.73
C TRP A 35 12.70 -0.56 1.45
N LEU A 36 11.55 -0.24 0.84
CA LEU A 36 11.50 0.56 -0.39
C LEU A 36 11.98 1.99 -0.12
N LEU A 37 11.50 2.60 0.97
CA LEU A 37 11.96 3.92 1.40
C LEU A 37 13.47 3.96 1.60
N ALA A 38 14.05 2.93 2.23
CA ALA A 38 15.50 2.85 2.41
C ALA A 38 16.27 2.80 1.09
N ILE A 39 15.77 2.03 0.10
CA ILE A 39 16.39 1.96 -1.23
C ILE A 39 16.23 3.30 -1.99
N VAL A 40 15.07 3.94 -1.89
CA VAL A 40 14.81 5.25 -2.51
C VAL A 40 15.77 6.30 -1.96
N LEU A 41 15.88 6.41 -0.63
CA LEU A 41 16.76 7.34 0.04
C LEU A 41 18.24 7.08 -0.28
N HIS A 42 18.66 5.82 -0.31
CA HIS A 42 20.00 5.41 -0.75
C HIS A 42 20.27 5.81 -2.21
N SER A 43 19.33 5.58 -3.11
CA SER A 43 19.43 5.95 -4.53
C SER A 43 19.59 7.47 -4.69
N PHE A 44 18.84 8.23 -3.90
CA PHE A 44 18.92 9.69 -3.88
C PHE A 44 20.25 10.19 -3.30
N ALA A 45 20.75 9.55 -2.25
CA ALA A 45 22.05 9.89 -1.66
C ALA A 45 23.19 9.68 -2.66
N LYS A 46 23.17 8.57 -3.39
CA LYS A 46 24.13 8.28 -4.46
C LYS A 46 24.05 9.27 -5.61
N HIS A 47 22.82 9.65 -6.00
CA HIS A 47 22.59 10.66 -7.01
C HIS A 47 23.18 12.02 -6.59
N ALA A 48 22.92 12.45 -5.36
CA ALA A 48 23.41 13.71 -4.80
C ALA A 48 24.94 13.80 -4.73
N GLU A 49 25.62 12.65 -4.58
CA GLU A 49 27.09 12.59 -4.59
C GLU A 49 27.69 12.45 -6.00
N GLY A 50 26.85 12.40 -7.05
CA GLY A 50 27.31 12.17 -8.41
C GLY A 50 27.96 10.79 -8.62
N THR A 51 27.66 9.84 -7.74
CA THR A 51 28.17 8.47 -7.88
C THR A 51 27.43 7.72 -8.99
N ARG A 52 28.08 6.71 -9.55
CA ARG A 52 27.44 5.87 -10.57
C ARG A 52 26.28 5.09 -9.94
N LEU A 53 25.08 5.32 -10.49
CA LEU A 53 23.88 4.57 -10.14
C LEU A 53 23.90 3.18 -10.78
N THR A 54 23.38 2.18 -10.06
CA THR A 54 23.03 0.87 -10.62
C THR A 54 21.80 0.98 -11.53
N ASP A 55 21.43 -0.14 -12.16
CA ASP A 55 20.18 -0.27 -12.92
C ASP A 55 18.93 0.06 -12.09
N LEU A 56 18.83 -0.47 -10.87
CA LEU A 56 17.72 -0.21 -9.95
C LEU A 56 17.73 1.24 -9.45
N GLU A 57 18.88 1.73 -8.99
CA GLU A 57 19.01 3.09 -8.45
C GLU A 57 18.67 4.13 -9.53
N GLN A 58 19.11 3.90 -10.78
CA GLN A 58 18.78 4.75 -11.92
C GLN A 58 17.28 4.72 -12.25
N ALA A 59 16.66 3.53 -12.23
CA ALA A 59 15.23 3.39 -12.48
C ALA A 59 14.40 4.18 -11.45
N ILE A 60 14.78 4.13 -10.17
CA ILE A 60 14.13 4.89 -9.09
C ILE A 60 14.29 6.40 -9.33
N VAL A 61 15.52 6.90 -9.53
CA VAL A 61 15.75 8.34 -9.75
C VAL A 61 15.00 8.83 -10.98
N SER A 62 15.02 8.07 -12.08
CA SER A 62 14.27 8.39 -13.30
C SER A 62 12.76 8.42 -13.08
N ALA A 63 12.21 7.51 -12.28
CA ALA A 63 10.78 7.47 -11.97
C ALA A 63 10.33 8.73 -11.22
N PHE A 64 11.10 9.19 -10.24
CA PHE A 64 10.80 10.43 -9.51
C PHE A 64 10.90 11.66 -10.41
N ARG A 65 11.97 11.77 -11.24
CA ARG A 65 12.10 12.85 -12.22
C ARG A 65 10.95 12.89 -13.22
N GLY A 66 10.57 11.72 -13.75
CA GLY A 66 9.45 11.59 -14.68
C GLY A 66 8.11 12.02 -14.11
N ASN A 67 8.00 12.12 -12.78
CA ASN A 67 6.81 12.56 -12.06
C ASN A 67 6.99 13.95 -11.40
N GLY A 68 7.95 14.74 -11.88
CA GLY A 68 8.07 16.17 -11.55
C GLY A 68 8.99 16.52 -10.39
N TYR A 69 9.70 15.54 -9.80
CA TYR A 69 10.74 15.87 -8.82
C TYR A 69 11.95 16.51 -9.50
N THR A 70 12.40 17.65 -8.99
CA THR A 70 13.63 18.28 -9.46
C THR A 70 14.86 17.62 -8.84
N ASP A 71 16.03 17.80 -9.47
CA ASP A 71 17.30 17.29 -8.93
C ASP A 71 17.60 17.91 -7.56
N GLU A 72 17.24 19.16 -7.32
CA GLU A 72 17.36 19.80 -6.01
C GLU A 72 16.55 19.05 -4.95
N GLN A 73 15.30 18.69 -5.24
CA GLN A 73 14.45 17.94 -4.32
C GLN A 73 15.01 16.54 -4.05
N ILE A 74 15.42 15.82 -5.11
CA ILE A 74 16.05 14.50 -5.00
C ILE A 74 17.32 14.59 -4.15
N ASN A 75 18.19 15.57 -4.42
CA ASN A 75 19.44 15.77 -3.69
C ASN A 75 19.19 16.12 -2.23
N ALA A 76 18.15 16.89 -1.95
CA ALA A 76 17.83 17.29 -0.59
C ALA A 76 17.31 16.09 0.24
N HIS A 77 16.53 15.17 -0.35
CA HIS A 77 16.20 13.90 0.30
C HIS A 77 17.42 12.96 0.42
N GLY A 78 18.30 12.92 -0.57
CA GLY A 78 19.57 12.18 -0.50
C GLY A 78 20.50 12.68 0.60
N LYS A 79 20.50 14.00 0.85
CA LYS A 79 21.23 14.60 1.97
C LYS A 79 20.69 14.10 3.31
N LEU A 80 19.36 14.00 3.47
CA LEU A 80 18.76 13.45 4.69
C LEU A 80 19.22 12.02 4.99
N ASP A 81 19.27 11.16 3.98
CA ASP A 81 19.73 9.77 4.14
C ASP A 81 21.12 9.68 4.78
N ARG A 82 22.03 10.57 4.35
CA ARG A 82 23.41 10.67 4.83
C ARG A 82 23.53 11.27 6.23
N GLU A 83 22.65 12.21 6.56
CA GLU A 83 22.64 12.87 7.86
C GLU A 83 21.89 12.07 8.94
N LEU A 84 21.09 11.07 8.56
CA LEU A 84 20.43 10.16 9.50
C LEU A 84 21.47 9.37 10.32
N PRO A 85 21.47 9.48 11.66
CA PRO A 85 22.35 8.70 12.51
C PRO A 85 22.19 7.20 12.27
N ARG A 86 23.31 6.46 12.22
CA ARG A 86 23.31 5.01 11.94
C ARG A 86 22.42 4.21 12.90
N ALA A 87 22.37 4.60 14.17
CA ALA A 87 21.48 3.98 15.16
C ALA A 87 20.00 4.17 14.78
N LEU A 88 19.62 5.39 14.39
CA LEU A 88 18.25 5.70 13.96
C LEU A 88 17.88 4.94 12.68
N ARG A 89 18.79 4.84 11.70
CA ARG A 89 18.59 4.01 10.50
C ARG A 89 18.32 2.55 10.86
N ALA A 90 19.08 2.00 11.81
CA ALA A 90 18.93 0.61 12.25
C ALA A 90 17.62 0.35 13.01
N GLU A 91 17.05 1.37 13.64
CA GLU A 91 15.71 1.30 14.24
C GLU A 91 14.61 1.33 13.16
N MET A 92 14.73 2.23 12.20
CA MET A 92 13.69 2.51 11.21
C MET A 92 13.64 1.50 10.06
N PHE A 93 14.77 0.97 9.60
CA PHE A 93 14.85 0.15 8.39
C PHE A 93 15.25 -1.30 8.67
N PRO A 94 14.86 -2.27 7.83
CA PRO A 94 15.29 -3.65 8.01
C PRO A 94 16.82 -3.74 7.99
N PRO A 95 17.44 -4.67 8.76
CA PRO A 95 18.90 -4.69 8.96
C PRO A 95 19.73 -4.71 7.67
N ARG A 96 19.20 -5.34 6.61
CA ARG A 96 19.80 -5.37 5.26
C ARG A 96 19.95 -3.95 4.69
N PHE A 97 18.87 -3.18 4.68
CA PHE A 97 18.78 -1.87 4.04
C PHE A 97 19.29 -0.73 4.93
N ALA A 98 19.20 -0.87 6.25
CA ALA A 98 19.74 0.10 7.20
C ALA A 98 21.25 0.32 7.06
N ARG A 99 21.96 -0.66 6.48
CA ARG A 99 23.41 -0.64 6.26
C ARG A 99 23.84 -0.09 4.91
N LEU A 100 22.89 0.19 4.01
CA LEU A 100 23.21 0.80 2.72
C LEU A 100 23.88 2.15 2.93
N ASP A 101 25.02 2.32 2.27
CA ASP A 101 25.75 3.58 2.16
C ASP A 101 26.08 3.87 0.70
N VAL A 102 26.40 5.13 0.38
CA VAL A 102 26.66 5.64 -0.96
C VAL A 102 27.77 4.90 -1.75
N LYS A 103 28.67 4.17 -1.08
CA LYS A 103 29.73 3.37 -1.73
C LYS A 103 29.23 2.00 -2.14
N GLN A 104 28.13 1.54 -1.56
CA GLN A 104 27.52 0.27 -1.89
C GLN A 104 26.64 0.40 -3.14
N ASN A 105 26.61 -0.67 -3.91
CA ASN A 105 25.72 -0.81 -5.06
C ASN A 105 24.57 -1.72 -4.66
N TYR A 106 23.36 -1.34 -5.00
CA TYR A 106 22.18 -2.20 -4.86
C TYR A 106 21.48 -2.31 -6.21
N THR A 107 21.61 -3.46 -6.86
CA THR A 107 21.15 -3.70 -8.25
C THR A 107 19.76 -4.33 -8.29
N LEU A 108 19.17 -4.42 -9.49
CA LEU A 108 17.94 -5.21 -9.70
C LEU A 108 18.15 -6.70 -9.37
N ALA A 109 19.33 -7.24 -9.68
CA ALA A 109 19.68 -8.62 -9.34
C ALA A 109 19.76 -8.83 -7.82
N ASP A 110 20.27 -7.84 -7.07
CA ASP A 110 20.30 -7.89 -5.61
C ASP A 110 18.90 -7.87 -5.03
N LEU A 111 18.05 -6.97 -5.52
CA LEU A 111 16.64 -6.92 -5.13
C LEU A 111 15.96 -8.25 -5.43
N LYS A 112 16.15 -8.80 -6.64
CA LYS A 112 15.57 -10.08 -7.06
C LYS A 112 15.95 -11.24 -6.13
N ARG A 113 17.18 -11.24 -5.60
CA ARG A 113 17.64 -12.24 -4.64
C ARG A 113 17.02 -12.05 -3.26
N ASP A 114 16.86 -10.80 -2.84
CA ASP A 114 16.37 -10.46 -1.49
C ASP A 114 14.81 -10.52 -1.43
N VAL A 115 14.16 -10.58 -2.60
CA VAL A 115 12.70 -10.70 -2.82
C VAL A 115 11.98 -11.62 -1.83
N PRO A 116 12.37 -12.90 -1.71
CA PRO A 116 11.56 -13.86 -0.96
C PRO A 116 11.53 -13.54 0.54
N GLU A 117 12.63 -12.99 1.06
CA GLU A 117 12.73 -12.58 2.46
C GLU A 117 11.88 -11.32 2.72
N ILE A 118 11.91 -10.34 1.81
CA ILE A 118 11.08 -9.13 1.88
C ILE A 118 9.59 -9.52 1.90
N VAL A 119 9.15 -10.39 1.01
CA VAL A 119 7.75 -10.85 0.97
C VAL A 119 7.38 -11.52 2.27
N LYS A 120 8.22 -12.45 2.73
CA LYS A 120 7.98 -13.17 3.97
C LYS A 120 7.85 -12.22 5.16
N SER A 121 8.74 -11.22 5.29
CA SER A 121 8.71 -10.27 6.39
C SER A 121 7.53 -9.30 6.30
N VAL A 122 7.20 -8.85 5.09
CA VAL A 122 6.07 -7.98 4.82
C VAL A 122 4.76 -8.73 5.12
N HIS A 123 4.54 -9.94 4.60
CA HIS A 123 3.35 -10.75 4.91
C HIS A 123 3.23 -11.08 6.40
N ALA A 124 4.33 -11.35 7.11
CA ALA A 124 4.30 -11.60 8.55
C ALA A 124 3.85 -10.38 9.37
N ASN A 125 4.07 -9.16 8.85
CA ASN A 125 3.70 -7.91 9.52
C ASN A 125 2.47 -7.24 8.90
N LEU A 126 1.97 -7.75 7.78
CA LEU A 126 0.84 -7.17 7.07
C LEU A 126 -0.44 -7.57 7.79
N SER A 127 -1.19 -6.54 8.20
CA SER A 127 -2.65 -6.64 8.21
C SER A 127 -3.19 -6.59 6.78
N VAL A 128 -2.56 -7.29 5.81
CA VAL A 128 -3.12 -7.44 4.47
C VAL A 128 -4.33 -8.30 4.64
N THR A 129 -5.45 -7.63 4.56
CA THR A 129 -6.71 -8.31 4.37
C THR A 129 -6.78 -8.56 2.88
N THR A 130 -6.35 -9.76 2.45
CA THR A 130 -6.78 -10.29 1.16
C THR A 130 -8.28 -10.04 1.07
N ALA A 131 -8.72 -9.39 0.00
CA ALA A 131 -10.11 -8.99 -0.14
C ALA A 131 -11.00 -10.22 -0.43
N ASP A 132 -11.13 -11.11 0.56
CA ASP A 132 -12.11 -12.17 0.53
C ASP A 132 -13.44 -11.61 1.04
N GLY A 133 -14.41 -11.47 0.13
CA GLY A 133 -15.76 -11.02 0.44
C GLY A 133 -16.51 -11.96 1.40
N LYS A 134 -16.03 -13.20 1.63
CA LYS A 134 -16.67 -14.14 2.56
C LYS A 134 -16.40 -13.84 4.04
N LEU A 135 -15.37 -13.08 4.39
CA LEU A 135 -14.95 -12.87 5.79
C LEU A 135 -15.28 -11.49 6.37
N LEU A 136 -15.75 -10.54 5.58
CA LEU A 136 -16.03 -9.17 6.05
C LEU A 136 -17.51 -9.01 6.43
N ARG A 137 -17.93 -9.64 7.52
CA ARG A 137 -19.16 -9.21 8.21
C ARG A 137 -18.92 -7.83 8.84
N PRO A 138 -19.85 -6.87 8.73
CA PRO A 138 -19.73 -5.58 9.40
C PRO A 138 -19.79 -5.80 10.92
N GLY A 139 -18.63 -5.82 11.59
CA GLY A 139 -18.57 -6.00 13.05
C GLY A 139 -17.21 -6.40 13.64
N SER A 140 -16.31 -7.02 12.87
CA SER A 140 -14.98 -7.38 13.40
C SER A 140 -13.99 -6.22 13.26
N GLY A 141 -14.13 -5.20 14.10
CA GLY A 141 -13.13 -4.15 14.23
C GLY A 141 -11.82 -4.71 14.76
N GLN A 142 -10.78 -4.77 13.93
CA GLN A 142 -9.41 -4.95 14.39
C GLN A 142 -9.03 -3.72 15.24
N ARG A 143 -8.75 -3.96 16.52
CA ARG A 143 -8.25 -2.96 17.45
C ARG A 143 -6.72 -2.97 17.36
N PRO A 144 -6.04 -1.88 16.95
CA PRO A 144 -4.58 -1.84 16.98
C PRO A 144 -4.12 -1.60 18.41
N GLY A 145 -3.24 -2.47 18.92
CA GLY A 145 -2.45 -2.21 20.12
C GLY A 145 -3.13 -2.51 21.45
N SER A 146 -3.14 -3.78 21.86
CA SER A 146 -3.07 -4.14 23.28
C SER A 146 -1.82 -4.96 23.50
N GLY A 147 -0.80 -4.36 24.14
CA GLY A 147 0.36 -5.11 24.61
C GLY A 147 -0.09 -6.28 25.48
N GLN A 148 0.32 -7.49 25.09
CA GLN A 148 0.13 -8.69 25.89
C GLN A 148 0.85 -8.51 27.23
N ARG A 149 0.09 -8.25 28.29
CA ARG A 149 0.51 -8.57 29.64
C ARG A 149 0.39 -10.08 29.80
N SER A 150 1.53 -10.76 29.89
CA SER A 150 1.63 -12.14 30.33
C SER A 150 1.04 -12.25 31.73
N SER A 151 -0.09 -12.93 31.87
CA SER A 151 -0.48 -13.54 33.14
C SER A 151 -0.66 -15.02 32.89
N SER A 152 0.25 -15.76 33.51
CA SER A 152 0.26 -17.21 33.62
C SER A 152 -0.74 -17.65 34.68
N GLU A 153 -1.80 -18.35 34.29
CA GLU A 153 -2.48 -19.28 35.20
C GLU A 153 -2.73 -20.60 34.48
N GLN A 154 -2.04 -21.62 34.98
CA GLN A 154 -2.19 -23.01 34.63
C GLN A 154 -3.57 -23.51 35.09
N ARG A 155 -4.31 -24.18 34.22
CA ARG A 155 -5.24 -25.23 34.64
C ARG A 155 -5.13 -26.44 33.73
N ALA A 156 -4.84 -27.55 34.39
CA ALA A 156 -4.84 -28.90 33.87
C ALA A 156 -6.27 -29.48 33.79
N GLY A 157 -6.45 -30.44 32.90
CA GLY A 157 -7.62 -31.32 32.79
C GLY A 157 -7.71 -31.85 31.35
N SER A 158 -7.20 -33.07 31.06
CA SER A 158 -8.00 -34.32 30.93
C SER A 158 -8.94 -34.27 29.71
N GLU A 159 -9.10 -35.26 28.84
CA GLU A 159 -8.64 -36.63 28.69
C GLU A 159 -9.09 -37.09 27.29
N GLN A 160 -8.43 -38.14 26.81
CA GLN A 160 -8.68 -39.00 25.66
C GLN A 160 -10.10 -39.04 25.04
N ARG A 161 -10.14 -39.08 23.70
CA ARG A 161 -10.99 -40.06 22.97
C ARG A 161 -10.40 -40.42 21.60
N ALA A 162 -10.35 -41.72 21.38
CA ALA A 162 -9.90 -42.42 20.18
C ALA A 162 -11.09 -42.80 19.27
N GLY A 163 -10.78 -43.16 18.02
CA GLY A 163 -11.69 -43.76 17.02
C GLY A 163 -12.04 -42.76 15.92
N SER A 164 -11.83 -43.00 14.62
CA SER A 164 -12.10 -44.25 13.89
C SER A 164 -11.32 -44.28 12.57
N GLU A 165 -10.85 -45.48 12.21
CA GLU A 165 -10.32 -45.84 10.89
C GLU A 165 -11.44 -46.04 9.84
N GLN A 166 -10.98 -46.18 8.58
CA GLN A 166 -11.63 -46.76 7.39
C GLN A 166 -12.36 -45.79 6.43
N ARG A 167 -11.75 -45.55 5.25
CA ARG A 167 -11.94 -46.42 4.07
C ARG A 167 -11.03 -46.02 2.91
N ALA A 168 -10.34 -47.01 2.35
CA ALA A 168 -9.65 -46.96 1.06
C ALA A 168 -10.57 -47.52 -0.05
N GLY A 169 -10.36 -47.04 -1.28
CA GLY A 169 -10.99 -47.49 -2.52
C GLY A 169 -11.51 -46.29 -3.32
N SER A 170 -11.22 -46.07 -4.60
CA SER A 170 -10.69 -46.97 -5.64
C SER A 170 -10.12 -46.13 -6.78
N ALA A 171 -9.08 -46.67 -7.42
CA ALA A 171 -8.55 -46.18 -8.69
C ALA A 171 -9.53 -46.48 -9.85
N GLN A 172 -9.73 -45.50 -10.74
CA GLN A 172 -10.21 -45.75 -12.10
C GLN A 172 -9.35 -44.99 -13.12
N ARG A 173 -9.08 -45.71 -14.22
CA ARG A 173 -8.10 -45.51 -15.28
C ARG A 173 -8.37 -44.31 -16.22
N PRO A 174 -7.37 -43.93 -17.05
CA PRO A 174 -7.45 -42.79 -17.95
C PRO A 174 -8.17 -43.15 -19.26
N GLY A 175 -9.12 -42.30 -19.65
CA GLY A 175 -9.78 -42.35 -20.95
C GLY A 175 -9.19 -41.31 -21.89
N SER A 176 -8.45 -41.78 -22.89
CA SER A 176 -7.97 -41.02 -24.04
C SER A 176 -9.08 -40.76 -25.05
N GLY A 177 -9.15 -39.51 -25.55
CA GLY A 177 -9.63 -39.22 -26.90
C GLY A 177 -10.84 -38.29 -27.00
N ARG A 178 -10.61 -37.01 -27.33
CA ARG A 178 -11.02 -36.43 -28.62
C ARG A 178 -10.49 -35.00 -28.76
N ALA A 179 -9.74 -34.79 -29.83
CA ALA A 179 -9.58 -33.50 -30.48
C ALA A 179 -10.92 -33.05 -31.10
N ASP A 180 -10.96 -31.78 -31.49
CA ASP A 180 -12.00 -31.06 -32.24
C ASP A 180 -13.07 -30.33 -31.41
N SER A 181 -12.70 -29.12 -30.98
CA SER A 181 -13.48 -27.93 -31.34
C SER A 181 -12.63 -26.67 -31.20
N SER A 182 -11.81 -26.41 -32.22
CA SER A 182 -11.43 -25.06 -32.60
C SER A 182 -12.67 -24.31 -33.08
N SER A 183 -13.50 -23.86 -32.14
CA SER A 183 -14.67 -22.99 -32.38
C SER A 183 -15.23 -22.50 -31.03
N SER A 184 -14.40 -21.81 -30.24
CA SER A 184 -14.93 -20.78 -29.36
C SER A 184 -14.36 -19.47 -29.88
N ALA A 185 -15.22 -18.59 -30.35
CA ALA A 185 -14.94 -17.16 -30.34
C ALA A 185 -14.20 -16.85 -29.04
N ALA A 186 -13.10 -16.09 -29.13
CA ALA A 186 -12.34 -15.61 -27.99
C ALA A 186 -13.32 -15.24 -26.88
N ALA A 187 -13.41 -16.09 -25.85
CA ALA A 187 -14.30 -15.85 -24.73
C ALA A 187 -13.85 -14.49 -24.19
N ALA A 188 -14.70 -13.46 -24.35
CA ALA A 188 -14.35 -12.12 -23.94
C ALA A 188 -13.92 -12.22 -22.48
N SER A 189 -12.64 -11.97 -22.21
CA SER A 189 -12.10 -12.06 -20.85
C SER A 189 -13.01 -11.25 -19.93
N ALA A 190 -13.47 -11.88 -18.85
CA ALA A 190 -14.38 -11.27 -17.90
C ALA A 190 -13.86 -9.88 -17.51
N ARG A 191 -14.75 -8.88 -17.46
CA ARG A 191 -14.35 -7.49 -17.21
C ARG A 191 -14.79 -7.05 -15.83
N PHE A 192 -13.87 -6.44 -15.11
CA PHE A 192 -14.04 -6.05 -13.73
C PHE A 192 -13.76 -4.57 -13.51
N THR A 193 -14.42 -4.00 -12.51
CA THR A 193 -14.06 -2.72 -11.91
C THR A 193 -13.78 -2.91 -10.42
N ILE A 194 -12.79 -2.18 -9.90
CA ILE A 194 -12.53 -2.05 -8.47
C ILE A 194 -12.59 -0.56 -8.18
N LYS A 195 -13.54 -0.13 -7.37
CA LYS A 195 -13.86 1.29 -7.22
C LYS A 195 -14.25 1.65 -5.79
N ALA A 196 -13.75 2.77 -5.27
CA ALA A 196 -14.33 3.40 -4.10
C ALA A 196 -15.77 3.85 -4.40
N ALA A 197 -16.73 3.35 -3.63
CA ALA A 197 -18.15 3.62 -3.82
C ALA A 197 -18.62 4.78 -2.96
N GLU A 198 -18.30 4.73 -1.66
CA GLU A 198 -18.67 5.75 -0.68
C GLU A 198 -17.72 5.71 0.52
N PHE A 199 -17.73 6.77 1.32
CA PHE A 199 -17.10 6.77 2.64
C PHE A 199 -18.01 7.42 3.68
N THR A 200 -17.89 6.97 4.91
CA THR A 200 -18.57 7.52 6.10
C THR A 200 -17.52 8.12 7.03
N CYS A 201 -17.68 9.38 7.42
CA CYS A 201 -16.95 9.96 8.54
C CYS A 201 -17.56 9.42 9.84
N VAL A 202 -16.82 8.61 10.58
CA VAL A 202 -17.25 8.09 11.90
C VAL A 202 -16.95 9.12 12.97
N HIS A 203 -15.75 9.72 12.89
CA HIS A 203 -15.33 10.84 13.72
C HIS A 203 -14.44 11.77 12.91
N ARG A 204 -14.78 13.05 12.88
CA ARG A 204 -13.98 14.08 12.21
C ARG A 204 -12.72 14.38 13.01
N LEU A 205 -11.67 14.81 12.31
CA LEU A 205 -10.50 15.35 13.00
C LEU A 205 -10.92 16.61 13.76
N ARG A 206 -10.36 16.76 14.97
CA ARG A 206 -10.54 17.97 15.78
C ARG A 206 -9.31 18.84 15.65
N ASP A 207 -9.11 19.36 14.44
CA ASP A 207 -8.33 20.56 14.21
C ASP A 207 -9.05 21.74 14.94
N SER A 208 -8.30 22.74 15.41
CA SER A 208 -8.67 24.06 15.99
C SER A 208 -10.05 24.42 16.63
N VAL A 209 -9.98 25.35 17.59
CA VAL A 209 -11.09 25.84 18.45
C VAL A 209 -12.09 26.77 17.72
N ALA A 210 -11.81 27.17 16.48
CA ALA A 210 -12.48 28.31 15.83
C ALA A 210 -13.18 28.00 14.49
N ASP A 211 -13.53 26.72 14.25
CA ASP A 211 -14.30 26.20 13.10
C ASP A 211 -13.45 25.70 11.90
N PRO A 212 -12.86 24.50 11.98
CA PRO A 212 -12.22 23.87 10.84
C PRO A 212 -13.27 23.15 9.99
N LYS A 213 -13.23 23.44 8.70
CA LYS A 213 -13.88 22.62 7.70
C LYS A 213 -13.11 21.32 7.60
N ASN A 214 -13.79 20.21 7.85
CA ASN A 214 -13.22 18.90 7.59
C ASN A 214 -13.32 18.63 6.07
N GLU A 215 -12.17 18.62 5.41
CA GLU A 215 -12.07 18.56 3.95
C GLU A 215 -11.32 17.28 3.50
N PRO A 216 -11.84 16.06 3.79
CA PRO A 216 -11.14 14.84 3.46
C PRO A 216 -11.03 14.63 1.96
N TYR A 217 -9.93 14.01 1.53
CA TYR A 217 -9.76 13.51 0.18
C TYR A 217 -8.90 12.24 0.15
N PHE A 218 -9.07 11.46 -0.90
CA PHE A 218 -8.43 10.18 -1.07
C PHE A 218 -7.47 10.21 -2.26
N ILE A 219 -6.32 9.58 -2.11
CA ILE A 219 -5.41 9.25 -3.20
C ILE A 219 -5.41 7.74 -3.37
N PHE A 220 -5.60 7.30 -4.60
CA PHE A 220 -5.63 5.89 -4.97
C PHE A 220 -4.45 5.60 -5.87
N GLY A 221 -3.45 4.89 -5.36
CA GLY A 221 -2.40 4.31 -6.18
C GLY A 221 -2.69 2.84 -6.40
N SER A 222 -2.65 2.36 -7.63
CA SER A 222 -2.89 0.95 -7.96
C SER A 222 -1.84 0.42 -8.92
N LEU A 223 -1.55 -0.87 -8.80
CA LEU A 223 -0.53 -1.56 -9.55
C LEU A 223 -1.05 -2.94 -9.96
N GLY A 224 -1.06 -3.22 -11.26
CA GLY A 224 -1.43 -4.50 -11.85
C GLY A 224 -0.93 -4.60 -13.28
N SER A 225 -0.47 -5.79 -13.71
CA SER A 225 0.18 -6.00 -15.02
C SER A 225 1.30 -4.98 -15.33
N GLU A 226 2.11 -4.63 -14.32
CA GLU A 226 3.19 -3.61 -14.42
C GLU A 226 2.71 -2.17 -14.69
N VAL A 227 1.39 -1.95 -14.76
CA VAL A 227 0.82 -0.62 -14.95
C VAL A 227 0.53 -0.01 -13.58
N ALA A 228 1.27 1.04 -13.26
CA ALA A 228 0.98 1.92 -12.15
C ALA A 228 -0.04 2.99 -12.56
N VAL A 229 -1.06 3.19 -11.73
CA VAL A 229 -2.06 4.24 -11.89
C VAL A 229 -2.18 4.99 -10.59
N THR A 230 -2.25 6.31 -10.65
CA THR A 230 -2.55 7.12 -9.46
C THR A 230 -3.64 8.12 -9.78
N THR A 231 -4.77 7.97 -9.09
CA THR A 231 -5.91 8.89 -9.17
C THR A 231 -6.14 9.54 -7.80
N ARG A 232 -7.04 10.51 -7.75
CA ARG A 232 -7.52 11.11 -6.51
C ARG A 232 -9.03 11.32 -6.58
N SER A 233 -9.65 11.50 -5.43
CA SER A 233 -11.00 12.04 -5.36
C SER A 233 -11.01 13.57 -5.50
N ALA A 234 -12.21 14.13 -5.58
CA ALA A 234 -12.44 15.50 -5.15
C ALA A 234 -12.08 15.68 -3.66
N VAL A 235 -11.88 16.94 -3.27
CA VAL A 235 -11.92 17.35 -1.85
C VAL A 235 -13.38 17.42 -1.45
N PHE A 236 -13.74 16.77 -0.35
CA PHE A 236 -15.11 16.72 0.12
C PHE A 236 -15.29 17.75 1.22
N ASP A 237 -15.98 18.85 0.94
CA ASP A 237 -16.23 19.88 1.94
C ASP A 237 -17.30 19.46 2.95
N ASP A 238 -17.20 20.02 4.17
CA ASP A 238 -18.24 19.98 5.20
C ASP A 238 -18.67 18.53 5.53
N VAL A 239 -17.68 17.69 5.86
CA VAL A 239 -17.94 16.29 6.23
C VAL A 239 -18.00 16.15 7.75
N ASP A 240 -19.22 16.10 8.27
CA ASP A 240 -19.49 15.92 9.70
C ASP A 240 -19.51 14.45 10.16
N ASP A 241 -19.40 14.24 11.47
CA ASP A 241 -19.58 12.95 12.14
C ASP A 241 -20.90 12.28 11.71
N GLY A 242 -20.81 11.03 11.25
CA GLY A 242 -21.92 10.23 10.72
C GLY A 242 -22.25 10.48 9.25
N SER A 243 -21.69 11.52 8.62
CA SER A 243 -21.96 11.83 7.21
C SER A 243 -21.39 10.77 6.28
N THR A 244 -22.16 10.41 5.25
CA THR A 244 -21.71 9.52 4.17
C THR A 244 -21.70 10.28 2.85
N ARG A 245 -20.59 10.16 2.10
CA ARG A 245 -20.40 10.78 0.79
C ARG A 245 -20.10 9.70 -0.24
N ALA A 246 -20.74 9.78 -1.40
CA ALA A 246 -20.48 8.90 -2.52
C ALA A 246 -19.37 9.48 -3.41
N PHE A 247 -18.58 8.60 -4.04
CA PHE A 247 -17.60 9.02 -5.04
C PHE A 247 -18.29 9.23 -6.40
N GLY A 248 -17.82 10.23 -7.16
CA GLY A 248 -18.29 10.48 -8.52
C GLY A 248 -18.00 9.33 -9.48
N THR A 249 -18.57 9.36 -10.68
CA THR A 249 -18.35 8.31 -11.70
C THR A 249 -16.88 8.21 -12.13
N ALA A 250 -16.18 9.34 -12.19
CA ALA A 250 -14.77 9.44 -12.56
C ALA A 250 -13.80 9.26 -11.37
N ASP A 251 -14.28 9.35 -10.13
CA ASP A 251 -13.43 9.29 -8.94
C ASP A 251 -13.23 7.86 -8.45
N GLY A 252 -12.18 7.63 -7.65
CA GLY A 252 -12.08 6.41 -6.85
C GLY A 252 -11.85 5.14 -7.66
N CYS A 253 -11.36 5.22 -8.89
CA CYS A 253 -11.07 4.05 -9.70
C CYS A 253 -9.72 3.44 -9.30
N LEU A 254 -9.75 2.24 -8.71
CA LEU A 254 -8.58 1.46 -8.35
C LEU A 254 -8.19 0.51 -9.51
N TRP A 255 -9.18 -0.14 -10.13
CA TRP A 255 -9.01 -0.97 -11.32
C TRP A 255 -10.12 -0.72 -12.33
N GLY A 256 -9.78 -0.80 -13.61
CA GLY A 256 -10.65 -0.32 -14.69
C GLY A 256 -10.53 1.19 -14.84
N GLN A 257 -9.35 1.64 -15.28
CA GLN A 257 -8.97 3.05 -15.38
C GLN A 257 -10.06 3.89 -16.04
N ASN A 258 -10.30 5.09 -15.52
CA ASN A 258 -11.36 6.00 -15.96
C ASN A 258 -12.77 5.38 -15.87
N GLY A 259 -12.99 4.49 -14.92
CA GLY A 259 -14.26 3.78 -14.71
C GLY A 259 -14.58 2.73 -15.76
N SER A 260 -13.69 2.49 -16.72
CA SER A 260 -13.89 1.49 -17.77
C SER A 260 -13.45 0.12 -17.26
N ALA A 261 -14.38 -0.82 -17.17
CA ALA A 261 -14.08 -2.19 -16.73
C ALA A 261 -12.96 -2.80 -17.57
N GLN A 262 -12.04 -3.55 -16.97
CA GLN A 262 -10.88 -4.17 -17.61
C GLN A 262 -10.76 -5.64 -17.19
N ALA A 263 -10.09 -6.46 -18.01
CA ALA A 263 -9.67 -7.79 -17.55
C ALA A 263 -8.71 -7.63 -16.36
N LEU A 264 -8.73 -8.56 -15.42
CA LEU A 264 -7.74 -8.57 -14.35
C LEU A 264 -6.38 -9.07 -14.89
N PRO A 265 -5.24 -8.68 -14.28
CA PRO A 265 -3.93 -9.25 -14.60
C PRO A 265 -3.89 -10.76 -14.40
N ASP A 266 -2.87 -11.41 -14.95
CA ASP A 266 -2.43 -12.68 -14.36
C ASP A 266 -1.79 -12.37 -12.99
N GLY A 267 -2.37 -12.88 -11.91
CA GLY A 267 -1.87 -12.69 -10.54
C GLY A 267 -2.70 -11.71 -9.71
N GLU A 268 -2.12 -10.55 -9.39
CA GLU A 268 -2.64 -9.63 -8.37
C GLU A 268 -2.83 -8.20 -8.91
N VAL A 269 -3.88 -7.53 -8.43
CA VAL A 269 -3.99 -6.07 -8.39
C VAL A 269 -3.80 -5.65 -6.94
N ALA A 270 -2.84 -4.78 -6.66
CA ALA A 270 -2.74 -4.14 -5.36
C ALA A 270 -2.97 -2.64 -5.46
N SER A 271 -3.65 -2.10 -4.47
CA SER A 271 -3.97 -0.69 -4.36
C SER A 271 -3.58 -0.17 -2.99
N LEU A 272 -2.87 0.95 -2.96
CA LEU A 272 -2.76 1.80 -1.79
C LEU A 272 -3.86 2.84 -1.87
N ILE A 273 -4.63 2.94 -0.80
CA ILE A 273 -5.57 4.03 -0.59
C ILE A 273 -5.03 4.83 0.56
N ALA A 274 -4.83 6.13 0.36
CA ALA A 274 -4.40 7.05 1.41
C ALA A 274 -5.45 8.15 1.58
N LEU A 275 -5.81 8.44 2.83
CA LEU A 275 -6.75 9.46 3.23
C LEU A 275 -6.02 10.62 3.89
N PHE A 276 -6.33 11.82 3.42
CA PHE A 276 -5.79 13.09 3.89
C PHE A 276 -6.92 14.03 4.25
N GLU A 277 -6.64 14.91 5.19
CA GLU A 277 -7.40 16.13 5.39
C GLU A 277 -6.73 17.26 4.63
N HIS A 278 -7.53 18.05 3.92
CA HIS A 278 -7.03 19.20 3.19
C HIS A 278 -7.03 20.43 4.09
N ASP A 279 -5.84 20.91 4.44
CA ASP A 279 -5.70 22.14 5.22
C ASP A 279 -4.89 23.16 4.43
N SER A 280 -3.72 22.73 3.97
CA SER A 280 -2.77 23.62 3.30
C SER A 280 -1.84 22.93 2.31
N GLY A 281 -1.89 21.59 2.22
CA GLY A 281 -1.14 20.81 1.25
C GLY A 281 -1.66 21.01 -0.18
N ASN A 282 -0.76 21.04 -1.16
CA ASN A 282 -1.17 20.97 -2.55
C ASN A 282 -1.48 19.51 -2.91
N VAL A 283 -2.77 19.22 -3.10
CA VAL A 283 -3.29 17.89 -3.45
C VAL A 283 -2.59 17.29 -4.68
N GLU A 284 -2.27 18.09 -5.68
CA GLU A 284 -1.57 17.61 -6.89
C GLU A 284 -0.11 17.26 -6.61
N THR A 285 0.56 17.99 -5.72
CA THR A 285 1.91 17.63 -5.26
C THR A 285 1.88 16.30 -4.50
N ILE A 286 0.88 16.08 -3.63
CA ILE A 286 0.72 14.79 -2.93
C ILE A 286 0.51 13.67 -3.94
N ARG A 287 -0.43 13.87 -4.88
CA ARG A 287 -0.73 12.89 -5.93
C ARG A 287 0.50 12.56 -6.77
N ALA A 288 1.31 13.57 -7.14
CA ALA A 288 2.55 13.37 -7.88
C ALA A 288 3.60 12.57 -7.09
N GLY A 289 3.71 12.82 -5.77
CA GLY A 289 4.55 12.02 -4.87
C GLY A 289 4.13 10.55 -4.81
N VAL A 290 2.82 10.29 -4.67
CA VAL A 290 2.26 8.93 -4.72
C VAL A 290 2.52 8.27 -6.08
N ALA A 291 2.27 8.99 -7.18
CA ALA A 291 2.51 8.51 -8.53
C ALA A 291 3.99 8.15 -8.77
N SER A 292 4.91 8.96 -8.26
CA SER A 292 6.36 8.71 -8.31
C SER A 292 6.73 7.40 -7.61
N ALA A 293 6.20 7.19 -6.40
CA ALA A 293 6.46 5.99 -5.63
C ALA A 293 5.89 4.73 -6.32
N PHE A 294 4.69 4.83 -6.90
CA PHE A 294 4.08 3.75 -7.69
C PHE A 294 4.83 3.49 -9.01
N ALA A 295 5.34 4.52 -9.69
CA ALA A 295 6.14 4.36 -10.89
C ALA A 295 7.49 3.68 -10.58
N ALA A 296 8.14 4.06 -9.47
CA ALA A 296 9.35 3.39 -8.99
C ALA A 296 9.07 1.91 -8.66
N ALA A 297 7.95 1.64 -8.00
CA ALA A 297 7.45 0.29 -7.72
C ALA A 297 7.16 -0.52 -9.01
N ALA A 298 6.56 0.08 -10.02
CA ALA A 298 6.31 -0.58 -11.31
C ALA A 298 7.62 -0.96 -12.00
N GLY A 299 8.60 -0.04 -12.05
CA GLY A 299 9.92 -0.33 -12.59
C GLY A 299 10.63 -1.48 -11.86
N VAL A 300 10.45 -1.56 -10.54
CA VAL A 300 10.92 -2.70 -9.73
C VAL A 300 10.21 -4.00 -10.12
N LEU A 301 8.88 -3.97 -10.32
CA LEU A 301 8.12 -5.17 -10.68
C LEU A 301 8.52 -5.74 -12.03
N THR A 302 8.59 -4.90 -13.07
CA THR A 302 8.99 -5.29 -14.43
C THR A 302 10.33 -6.02 -14.43
N ALA A 303 11.25 -5.64 -13.54
CA ALA A 303 12.55 -6.28 -13.43
C ALA A 303 12.56 -7.60 -12.64
N SER A 304 11.60 -7.82 -11.74
CA SER A 304 11.60 -8.95 -10.82
C SER A 304 11.06 -10.25 -11.45
N VAL A 305 10.13 -10.15 -12.42
CA VAL A 305 9.44 -11.28 -13.09
C VAL A 305 8.61 -12.16 -12.12
N VAL A 306 8.35 -11.70 -10.89
CA VAL A 306 7.59 -12.47 -9.89
C VAL A 306 6.22 -11.83 -9.72
N ALA A 307 5.15 -12.53 -10.12
CA ALA A 307 3.77 -12.03 -9.98
C ALA A 307 3.33 -11.90 -8.50
N ALA A 308 3.87 -12.73 -7.60
CA ALA A 308 3.54 -12.75 -6.17
C ALA A 308 4.16 -11.59 -5.35
N TRP A 309 4.48 -10.47 -6.00
CA TRP A 309 5.27 -9.37 -5.43
C TRP A 309 4.52 -8.05 -5.31
N VAL A 310 3.36 -7.96 -5.97
CA VAL A 310 2.57 -6.73 -6.08
C VAL A 310 2.15 -6.23 -4.70
N ALA A 311 1.68 -7.11 -3.82
CA ALA A 311 1.35 -6.78 -2.43
C ALA A 311 2.52 -6.18 -1.62
N ALA A 312 3.70 -6.82 -1.67
CA ALA A 312 4.86 -6.40 -0.88
C ALA A 312 5.43 -5.05 -1.37
N VAL A 313 5.41 -4.84 -2.67
CA VAL A 313 5.82 -3.57 -3.30
C VAL A 313 4.85 -2.44 -2.91
N VAL A 314 3.54 -2.64 -3.04
CA VAL A 314 2.56 -1.62 -2.67
C VAL A 314 2.60 -1.30 -1.16
N ALA A 315 2.86 -2.29 -0.31
CA ALA A 315 3.09 -2.06 1.12
C ALA A 315 4.33 -1.19 1.38
N GLY A 316 5.41 -1.37 0.62
CA GLY A 316 6.60 -0.52 0.68
C GLY A 316 6.32 0.92 0.24
N VAL A 317 5.46 1.09 -0.77
CA VAL A 317 5.08 2.41 -1.31
C VAL A 317 4.37 3.27 -0.26
N GLY A 318 3.48 2.70 0.55
CA GLY A 318 2.77 3.44 1.60
C GLY A 318 3.70 4.20 2.56
N LEU A 319 4.81 3.59 2.97
CA LEU A 319 5.78 4.23 3.89
C LEU A 319 6.71 5.20 3.18
N THR A 320 7.04 4.95 1.91
CA THR A 320 7.72 5.95 1.08
C THR A 320 6.85 7.20 0.95
N ILE A 321 5.55 7.04 0.77
CA ILE A 321 4.60 8.15 0.72
C ILE A 321 4.51 8.85 2.08
N GLN A 322 4.38 8.13 3.19
CA GLN A 322 4.39 8.75 4.52
C GLN A 322 5.66 9.56 4.77
N TRP A 323 6.82 9.11 4.27
CA TRP A 323 8.04 9.90 4.30
C TRP A 323 7.88 11.18 3.48
N LEU A 324 7.58 11.06 2.17
CA LEU A 324 7.44 12.21 1.26
C LEU A 324 6.41 13.23 1.76
N ILE A 325 5.32 12.76 2.37
CA ILE A 325 4.24 13.58 2.92
C ILE A 325 4.60 14.15 4.29
N GLY A 326 5.48 13.52 5.08
CA GLY A 326 6.01 14.12 6.30
C GLY A 326 6.71 15.49 6.06
N PHE A 327 7.04 15.79 4.80
CA PHE A 327 7.56 17.08 4.33
C PHE A 327 6.47 18.07 3.90
N MET A 328 5.25 17.61 3.76
CA MET A 328 4.09 18.36 3.29
C MET A 328 3.15 18.64 4.46
N GLU A 329 2.37 19.72 4.35
CA GLU A 329 1.66 20.27 5.52
C GLU A 329 0.33 19.58 5.85
N ASP A 330 -0.25 18.81 4.91
CA ASP A 330 -1.54 18.13 5.09
C ASP A 330 -1.48 16.98 6.10
N ASP A 331 -2.57 16.86 6.86
CA ASP A 331 -2.71 15.83 7.87
C ASP A 331 -3.14 14.49 7.25
N HIS A 332 -2.17 13.57 7.20
CA HIS A 332 -2.40 12.18 6.77
C HIS A 332 -3.13 11.38 7.86
N VAL A 333 -4.41 11.09 7.62
CA VAL A 333 -5.28 10.34 8.53
C VAL A 333 -4.93 8.85 8.53
N GLY A 334 -4.65 8.27 7.37
CA GLY A 334 -4.23 6.87 7.29
C GLY A 334 -4.20 6.29 5.90
N ASP A 335 -3.62 5.09 5.80
CA ASP A 335 -3.53 4.34 4.57
C ASP A 335 -3.96 2.89 4.75
N ASN A 336 -4.48 2.31 3.67
CA ASN A 336 -4.81 0.89 3.59
C ASN A 336 -4.29 0.32 2.28
N VAL A 337 -3.68 -0.86 2.35
CA VAL A 337 -3.30 -1.66 1.19
C VAL A 337 -4.36 -2.73 0.96
N LEU A 338 -4.93 -2.76 -0.24
CA LEU A 338 -5.83 -3.80 -0.71
C LEU A 338 -5.12 -4.63 -1.76
N VAL A 339 -5.28 -5.95 -1.69
CA VAL A 339 -4.77 -6.89 -2.70
C VAL A 339 -5.94 -7.74 -3.15
N PHE A 340 -6.10 -7.83 -4.46
CA PHE A 340 -7.11 -8.62 -5.13
C PHE A 340 -6.41 -9.61 -6.05
N THR A 341 -6.55 -10.90 -5.78
CA THR A 341 -6.10 -11.92 -6.74
C THR A 341 -7.18 -12.11 -7.80
N SER A 342 -6.78 -12.31 -9.05
CA SER A 342 -7.74 -12.49 -10.15
C SER A 342 -8.62 -13.71 -9.93
N GLN A 343 -8.03 -14.79 -9.41
CA GLN A 343 -8.75 -16.01 -9.07
C GLN A 343 -9.85 -15.77 -8.02
N GLU A 344 -9.55 -15.12 -6.90
CA GLU A 344 -10.54 -14.88 -5.85
C GLU A 344 -11.67 -13.95 -6.32
N VAL A 345 -11.34 -12.94 -7.12
CA VAL A 345 -12.36 -12.02 -7.68
C VAL A 345 -13.28 -12.78 -8.63
N GLU A 346 -12.74 -13.63 -9.51
CA GLU A 346 -13.52 -14.46 -10.44
C GLU A 346 -14.39 -15.47 -9.73
N GLU A 347 -13.87 -16.14 -8.69
CA GLU A 347 -14.62 -17.10 -7.86
C GLU A 347 -15.77 -16.42 -7.11
N GLN A 348 -15.57 -15.20 -6.62
CA GLN A 348 -16.61 -14.42 -5.91
C GLN A 348 -17.63 -13.80 -6.87
N LEU A 349 -17.26 -13.54 -8.12
CA LEU A 349 -18.10 -12.91 -9.14
C LEU A 349 -18.26 -13.81 -10.39
N PRO A 350 -18.91 -14.98 -10.25
CA PRO A 350 -18.99 -15.96 -11.34
C PRO A 350 -19.87 -15.51 -12.52
N THR A 351 -20.70 -14.48 -12.32
CA THR A 351 -21.65 -13.98 -13.32
C THR A 351 -21.56 -12.45 -13.46
N SER A 352 -21.73 -11.94 -14.68
CA SER A 352 -21.85 -10.50 -14.94
C SER A 352 -23.01 -9.86 -14.16
N GLY A 353 -22.85 -8.58 -13.78
CA GLY A 353 -23.80 -7.79 -13.00
C GLY A 353 -23.72 -8.01 -11.49
N LYS A 354 -22.82 -8.89 -11.02
CA LYS A 354 -22.57 -9.10 -9.58
C LYS A 354 -21.49 -8.16 -9.07
N SER A 355 -21.60 -7.82 -7.79
CA SER A 355 -20.60 -7.06 -7.05
C SER A 355 -20.53 -7.51 -5.59
N TYR A 356 -19.41 -7.22 -4.94
CA TYR A 356 -19.26 -7.30 -3.49
C TYR A 356 -18.51 -6.07 -2.97
N ASP A 357 -18.72 -5.76 -1.69
CA ASP A 357 -18.16 -4.58 -1.04
C ASP A 357 -17.08 -4.99 -0.03
N VAL A 358 -16.01 -4.20 0.00
CA VAL A 358 -14.88 -4.31 0.92
C VAL A 358 -14.82 -3.03 1.73
N VAL A 359 -15.06 -3.13 3.04
CA VAL A 359 -15.03 -1.96 3.94
C VAL A 359 -13.67 -1.86 4.63
N ARG A 360 -13.07 -0.67 4.65
CA ARG A 360 -11.81 -0.37 5.35
C ARG A 360 -11.94 0.85 6.25
N ARG A 361 -11.24 0.80 7.38
CA ARG A 361 -11.20 1.90 8.35
C ARG A 361 -9.89 2.67 8.21
N PHE A 362 -9.97 3.99 8.28
CA PHE A 362 -8.85 4.91 8.23
C PHE A 362 -8.89 5.75 9.50
N THR A 363 -7.81 5.73 10.28
CA THR A 363 -7.74 6.49 11.53
C THR A 363 -6.30 6.74 11.95
N ASP A 364 -6.05 7.94 12.45
CA ASP A 364 -4.83 8.35 13.13
C ASP A 364 -5.01 8.45 14.66
N GLY A 365 -6.19 8.07 15.15
CA GLY A 365 -6.63 8.21 16.54
C GLY A 365 -7.43 9.47 16.83
N GLN A 366 -7.45 10.45 15.92
CA GLN A 366 -8.26 11.66 16.00
C GLN A 366 -9.37 11.63 14.94
N GLY A 367 -9.05 11.42 13.68
CA GLY A 367 -10.00 11.16 12.61
C GLY A 367 -10.34 9.68 12.50
N ASP A 368 -11.56 9.34 12.12
CA ASP A 368 -12.03 7.98 11.87
C ASP A 368 -13.00 7.94 10.69
N TYR A 369 -12.63 7.22 9.65
CA TYR A 369 -13.41 7.09 8.43
C TYR A 369 -13.55 5.64 8.03
N ARG A 370 -14.69 5.30 7.40
CA ARG A 370 -14.93 4.01 6.77
C ARG A 370 -15.11 4.19 5.29
N LEU A 371 -14.29 3.53 4.50
CA LEU A 371 -14.37 3.52 3.04
C LEU A 371 -14.97 2.20 2.58
N THR A 372 -15.94 2.27 1.67
CA THR A 372 -16.48 1.11 0.95
C THR A 372 -15.88 1.05 -0.45
N VAL A 373 -15.15 -0.02 -0.74
CA VAL A 373 -14.63 -0.34 -2.07
C VAL A 373 -15.48 -1.44 -2.69
N ARG A 374 -16.08 -1.18 -3.83
CA ARG A 374 -16.90 -2.13 -4.58
C ARG A 374 -16.10 -2.79 -5.69
N VAL A 375 -16.16 -4.12 -5.73
CA VAL A 375 -15.63 -4.94 -6.82
C VAL A 375 -16.80 -5.44 -7.64
N SER A 376 -16.82 -5.18 -8.94
CA SER A 376 -17.94 -5.56 -9.83
C SER A 376 -17.45 -6.29 -11.06
N ARG A 377 -18.23 -7.27 -11.52
CA ARG A 377 -18.06 -7.88 -12.85
C ARG A 377 -19.10 -7.30 -13.79
N THR A 378 -18.65 -6.63 -14.85
CA THR A 378 -19.52 -5.89 -15.78
C THR A 378 -19.82 -6.67 -17.06
N ALA A 379 -18.94 -7.60 -17.45
CA ALA A 379 -19.07 -8.43 -18.63
C ALA A 379 -18.55 -9.84 -18.35
#